data_AF-A0A849EUD3-F1
#
_entry.id   AF-A0A849EUD3-F1
#
_cell.length_a   1.000
_cell.length_b   1.000
_cell.length_c   1.000
_cell.angle_alpha   90.00
_cell.angle_beta   90.00
_cell.angle_gamma   90.00
#
_symmetry.space_group_name_H-M   'P 1'
#
loop_
_entity.id
_entity.type
_entity.pdbx_description
1 polymer ?
#
loop_
_entity_poly.entity_id
_entity_poly.type
_entity_poly.pdbx_seq_one_letter_code
_entity_poly.pdbx_strand_id
1 'polypeptide(L)'
;MLETRDRKTDERYRNRWYGKYRAFARDNNDPERLGRVRLEIPAVLGTGRENWSEWAAPCFPYGGNDDIGMFLVPEEGASVWAEFEGGIVQYPIWTGVWLAKSNPGEQPEESKRTCTNPFCSDCEDKCEHQANRHDDLEHQKYHGHPDYYCPRLKVLLKTETGHTILADDRDGDELLRIIDRAGQIMTMEGRVKPQMQADNALRRGVKDAEKGDQLDIASQIVGAKARIQMTDLCRQQIILEAWQDKEKVHILSCDKSRGRWQKILIDTTKGKEKIHIWGLNGTQEILVDSTAGAEKIQLTDKAGQIVVMDAAGGKEKIKATDKAGSVLLMDGVMGNIIIRSVNKVLINP
;
A
#
# COMPACT_ATOMS: atom_id res chain seq x y z
N MET A 1 48.36 -5.33 -33.15
CA MET A 1 49.62 -4.96 -32.48
C MET A 1 49.30 -3.85 -31.49
N LEU A 2 48.95 -4.23 -30.24
CA LEU A 2 48.50 -3.32 -29.18
C LEU A 2 49.63 -3.20 -28.15
N GLU A 3 50.72 -2.53 -28.51
CA GLU A 3 51.81 -2.25 -27.58
C GLU A 3 52.28 -0.82 -27.76
N THR A 4 51.64 0.09 -27.04
CA THR A 4 52.21 1.35 -26.55
C THR A 4 51.28 1.84 -25.43
N ARG A 5 51.27 1.12 -24.29
CA ARG A 5 50.82 1.76 -23.04
C ARG A 5 51.89 2.77 -22.67
N ASP A 6 51.55 4.06 -22.73
CA ASP A 6 52.42 5.15 -22.31
C ASP A 6 52.81 4.97 -20.83
N ARG A 7 54.11 5.07 -20.52
CA ARG A 7 54.66 4.90 -19.17
C ARG A 7 54.02 5.85 -18.16
N LYS A 8 53.54 7.02 -18.60
CA LYS A 8 52.76 7.97 -17.79
C LYS A 8 51.37 7.44 -17.41
N THR A 9 50.79 6.59 -18.25
CA THR A 9 49.53 5.90 -17.96
C THR A 9 49.78 4.85 -16.87
N ASP A 10 50.77 3.98 -17.04
CA ASP A 10 51.10 2.94 -16.04
C ASP A 10 51.51 3.50 -14.66
N GLU A 11 52.09 4.71 -14.60
CA GLU A 11 52.35 5.41 -13.33
C GLU A 11 51.09 5.97 -12.67
N ARG A 12 50.10 6.46 -13.44
CA ARG A 12 48.81 6.93 -12.88
C ARG A 12 47.98 5.82 -12.26
N TYR A 13 48.02 4.62 -12.83
CA TYR A 13 47.27 3.45 -12.34
C TYR A 13 48.03 2.67 -11.25
N ARG A 14 49.30 3.00 -10.99
CA ARG A 14 50.09 2.38 -9.93
C ARG A 14 49.48 2.73 -8.57
N ASN A 15 49.16 1.71 -7.77
CA ASN A 15 48.52 1.85 -6.46
C ASN A 15 47.10 2.45 -6.48
N ARG A 16 46.37 2.28 -7.58
CA ARG A 16 44.95 2.64 -7.67
C ARG A 16 44.07 1.41 -7.73
N TRP A 17 42.94 1.48 -7.05
CA TRP A 17 41.97 0.40 -6.92
C TRP A 17 40.67 0.78 -7.63
N TYR A 18 40.56 0.37 -8.89
CA TYR A 18 39.39 0.66 -9.72
C TYR A 18 38.42 -0.51 -9.72
N GLY A 19 37.12 -0.20 -9.70
CA GLY A 19 36.03 -1.17 -9.74
C GLY A 19 35.27 -1.24 -8.41
N LYS A 20 34.37 -2.23 -8.34
CA LYS A 20 33.53 -2.49 -7.16
C LYS A 20 34.11 -3.64 -6.36
N TYR A 21 34.25 -3.44 -5.05
CA TYR A 21 34.76 -4.43 -4.11
C TYR A 21 33.67 -4.83 -3.13
N ARG A 22 33.58 -6.11 -2.79
CA ARG A 22 32.65 -6.56 -1.75
C ARG A 22 33.11 -6.03 -0.40
N ALA A 23 32.17 -5.44 0.33
CA ALA A 23 32.42 -4.88 1.64
C ALA A 23 31.25 -5.13 2.58
N PHE A 24 31.52 -5.00 3.87
CA PHE A 24 30.52 -5.08 4.92
C PHE A 24 30.53 -3.78 5.73
N ALA A 25 29.36 -3.22 5.98
CA ALA A 25 29.21 -2.08 6.88
C ALA A 25 29.58 -2.51 8.31
N ARG A 26 30.39 -1.70 8.98
CA ARG A 26 30.91 -2.02 10.34
C ARG A 26 30.67 -0.92 11.36
N ASP A 27 30.52 0.31 10.91
CA ASP A 27 30.14 1.43 11.76
C ASP A 27 29.38 2.45 10.93
N ASN A 28 28.18 2.83 11.37
CA ASN A 28 27.34 3.83 10.72
C ASN A 28 27.10 5.07 11.61
N ASN A 29 27.84 5.21 12.71
CA ASN A 29 27.76 6.36 13.62
C ASN A 29 28.55 7.56 13.09
N ASP A 30 28.19 8.04 11.90
CA ASP A 30 28.87 9.14 11.23
C ASP A 30 28.76 10.45 12.03
N PRO A 31 29.88 11.00 12.55
CA PRO A 31 29.85 12.23 13.34
C PRO A 31 29.42 13.46 12.54
N GLU A 32 29.59 13.46 11.22
CA GLU A 32 29.20 14.58 10.34
C GLU A 32 27.78 14.44 9.80
N ARG A 33 27.10 13.31 10.07
CA ARG A 33 25.72 13.04 9.63
C ARG A 33 25.52 13.14 8.12
N LEU A 34 26.55 12.78 7.35
CA LEU A 34 26.54 12.77 5.88
C LEU A 34 26.10 11.41 5.32
N GLY A 35 25.82 10.43 6.19
CA GLY A 35 25.47 9.06 5.78
C GLY A 35 26.68 8.21 5.43
N ARG A 36 27.85 8.56 5.97
CA ARG A 36 29.08 7.78 5.79
C ARG A 36 29.06 6.53 6.64
N VAL A 37 29.78 5.50 6.20
CA VAL A 37 29.97 4.27 6.98
C VAL A 37 31.43 3.83 6.94
N ARG A 38 31.91 3.15 7.98
CA ARG A 38 33.17 2.40 7.91
C ARG A 38 32.91 1.03 7.33
N LEU A 39 33.77 0.64 6.39
CA LEU A 39 33.65 -0.59 5.65
C LEU A 39 34.79 -1.54 6.01
N GLU A 40 34.48 -2.82 6.17
CA GLU A 40 35.48 -3.88 6.03
C GLU A 40 35.52 -4.32 4.57
N ILE A 41 36.68 -4.17 3.92
CA ILE A 41 36.89 -4.47 2.50
C ILE A 41 37.98 -5.55 2.37
N PRO A 42 37.64 -6.85 2.51
CA PRO A 42 38.63 -7.91 2.67
C PRO A 42 39.67 -7.99 1.54
N ALA A 43 39.24 -7.70 0.30
CA ALA A 43 40.10 -7.79 -0.88
C ALA A 43 41.11 -6.65 -1.02
N VAL A 44 40.95 -5.54 -0.28
CA VAL A 44 41.76 -4.32 -0.43
C VAL A 44 42.47 -3.95 0.87
N LEU A 45 41.74 -3.88 1.98
CA LEU A 45 42.26 -3.46 3.28
C LEU A 45 42.58 -4.63 4.21
N GLY A 46 42.10 -5.84 3.87
CA GLY A 46 42.13 -6.98 4.78
C GLY A 46 40.92 -7.02 5.70
N THR A 47 40.97 -7.94 6.66
CA THR A 47 39.89 -8.21 7.61
C THR A 47 40.29 -7.77 9.01
N GLY A 48 39.32 -7.48 9.87
CA GLY A 48 39.59 -7.04 11.25
C GLY A 48 39.39 -5.54 11.46
N ARG A 49 39.23 -5.14 12.73
CA ARG A 49 38.80 -3.78 13.11
C ARG A 49 39.82 -2.71 12.78
N GLU A 50 41.09 -3.06 12.85
CA GLU A 50 42.24 -2.25 12.48
C GLU A 50 42.32 -1.96 10.98
N ASN A 51 41.64 -2.77 10.16
CA ASN A 51 41.63 -2.71 8.70
C ASN A 51 40.33 -2.12 8.15
N TRP A 52 39.49 -1.53 8.99
CA TRP A 52 38.32 -0.81 8.53
C TRP A 52 38.74 0.44 7.75
N SER A 53 37.95 0.77 6.72
CA SER A 53 38.18 1.96 5.93
C SER A 53 38.02 3.24 6.76
N GLU A 54 38.53 4.34 6.23
CA GLU A 54 38.02 5.66 6.59
C GLU A 54 36.52 5.77 6.31
N TRP A 55 35.89 6.86 6.77
CA TRP A 55 34.47 7.12 6.53
C TRP A 55 34.15 7.14 5.02
N ALA A 56 33.48 6.09 4.55
CA ALA A 56 33.11 5.95 3.15
C ALA A 56 31.92 6.84 2.81
N ALA A 57 32.06 7.66 1.77
CA ALA A 57 30.99 8.53 1.30
C ALA A 57 29.85 7.71 0.66
N PRO A 58 28.59 8.12 0.82
CA PRO A 58 27.48 7.45 0.15
C PRO A 58 27.38 7.84 -1.33
N CYS A 59 27.02 6.88 -2.18
CA CYS A 59 26.53 7.14 -3.52
C CYS A 59 24.98 7.05 -3.54
N PHE A 60 24.31 8.05 -2.96
CA PHE A 60 22.84 8.07 -2.89
C PHE A 60 22.20 8.30 -4.28
N PRO A 61 21.02 7.71 -4.54
CA PRO A 61 20.39 7.77 -5.86
C PRO A 61 19.80 9.16 -6.20
N TYR A 62 19.46 9.97 -5.20
CA TYR A 62 18.89 11.30 -5.37
C TYR A 62 19.14 12.15 -4.12
N GLY A 63 19.44 13.44 -4.29
CA GLY A 63 19.73 14.39 -3.21
C GLY A 63 20.82 15.38 -3.59
N GLY A 64 21.50 15.94 -2.57
CA GLY A 64 22.69 16.80 -2.74
C GLY A 64 22.44 18.30 -2.55
N ASN A 65 21.17 18.72 -2.49
CA ASN A 65 20.79 20.04 -1.97
C ASN A 65 20.11 19.89 -0.60
N ASP A 66 19.92 21.02 0.07
CA ASP A 66 19.26 21.08 1.38
C ASP A 66 17.81 20.56 1.30
N ASP A 67 17.41 19.76 2.29
CA ASP A 67 16.07 19.18 2.49
C ASP A 67 15.49 18.39 1.29
N ILE A 68 16.33 17.71 0.50
CA ILE A 68 15.89 16.81 -0.58
C ILE A 68 16.71 15.52 -0.63
N GLY A 69 16.10 14.43 -1.08
CA GLY A 69 16.83 13.22 -1.46
C GLY A 69 16.27 11.91 -0.92
N MET A 70 16.98 10.83 -1.22
CA MET A 70 16.80 9.51 -0.65
C MET A 70 17.98 9.22 0.28
N PHE A 71 17.74 9.30 1.59
CA PHE A 71 18.76 9.10 2.62
C PHE A 71 18.55 7.73 3.31
N LEU A 72 19.18 6.69 2.75
CA LEU A 72 19.02 5.30 3.19
C LEU A 72 20.40 4.74 3.55
N VAL A 73 20.82 4.91 4.81
CA VAL A 73 22.12 4.41 5.30
C VAL A 73 21.98 2.94 5.70
N PRO A 74 22.87 2.04 5.24
CA PRO A 74 22.82 0.63 5.61
C PRO A 74 23.09 0.40 7.09
N GLU A 75 22.46 -0.63 7.65
CA GLU A 75 22.68 -1.10 9.01
C GLU A 75 24.06 -1.75 9.17
N GLU A 76 24.56 -1.81 10.42
CA GLU A 76 25.80 -2.52 10.73
C GLU A 76 25.67 -4.01 10.33
N GLY A 77 26.70 -4.54 9.65
CA GLY A 77 26.70 -5.90 9.12
C GLY A 77 26.17 -6.03 7.70
N ALA A 78 25.50 -5.01 7.15
CA ALA A 78 24.97 -5.05 5.79
C ALA A 78 26.07 -5.23 4.74
N SER A 79 25.75 -5.95 3.66
CA SER A 79 26.64 -6.24 2.54
C SER A 79 26.50 -5.18 1.45
N VAL A 80 27.56 -4.39 1.24
CA VAL A 80 27.59 -3.25 0.30
C VAL A 80 28.72 -3.37 -0.72
N TRP A 81 28.63 -2.64 -1.83
CA TRP A 81 29.78 -2.47 -2.70
C TRP A 81 30.59 -1.26 -2.25
N ALA A 82 31.90 -1.43 -2.17
CA ALA A 82 32.87 -0.38 -1.98
C ALA A 82 33.49 0.05 -3.31
N GLU A 83 33.68 1.35 -3.46
CA GLU A 83 34.46 1.99 -4.51
C GLU A 83 35.43 2.99 -3.88
N PHE A 84 36.29 3.59 -4.69
CA PHE A 84 37.30 4.54 -4.24
C PHE A 84 37.37 5.73 -5.19
N GLU A 85 37.28 6.97 -4.67
CA GLU A 85 37.35 8.18 -5.50
C GLU A 85 38.67 8.23 -6.26
N GLY A 86 38.59 8.21 -7.60
CA GLY A 86 39.78 8.12 -8.45
C GLY A 86 40.65 6.89 -8.20
N GLY A 87 40.13 5.84 -7.56
CA GLY A 87 40.88 4.64 -7.16
C GLY A 87 41.76 4.81 -5.92
N ILE A 88 41.57 5.86 -5.11
CA ILE A 88 42.36 6.13 -3.90
C ILE A 88 41.72 5.48 -2.69
N VAL A 89 42.44 4.56 -2.03
CA VAL A 89 41.92 3.80 -0.89
C VAL A 89 41.48 4.68 0.29
N GLN A 90 42.12 5.83 0.47
CA GLN A 90 41.80 6.82 1.51
C GLN A 90 40.49 7.57 1.29
N TYR A 91 39.88 7.49 0.10
CA TYR A 91 38.60 8.12 -0.23
C TYR A 91 37.57 7.04 -0.62
N PRO A 92 37.13 6.20 0.32
CA PRO A 92 36.17 5.14 0.04
C PRO A 92 34.77 5.71 -0.24
N ILE A 93 34.02 5.00 -1.06
CA ILE A 93 32.60 5.22 -1.35
C ILE A 93 31.87 3.92 -1.10
N TRP A 94 30.69 3.97 -0.49
CA TRP A 94 29.76 2.83 -0.47
C TRP A 94 28.61 3.06 -1.45
N THR A 95 28.19 2.01 -2.16
CA THR A 95 27.12 2.07 -3.15
C THR A 95 26.36 0.77 -3.23
N GLY A 96 25.03 0.86 -3.25
CA GLY A 96 24.15 -0.31 -3.39
C GLY A 96 24.43 -1.44 -2.40
N VAL A 97 23.77 -2.58 -2.63
CA VAL A 97 23.91 -3.77 -1.79
C VAL A 97 24.13 -5.00 -2.65
N TRP A 98 24.68 -6.04 -2.06
CA TRP A 98 24.73 -7.38 -2.63
C TRP A 98 24.26 -8.39 -1.59
N LEU A 99 23.66 -9.49 -2.05
CA LEU A 99 23.24 -10.59 -1.17
C LEU A 99 24.38 -11.59 -1.07
N ALA A 100 24.78 -11.92 0.16
CA ALA A 100 26.02 -12.63 0.43
C ALA A 100 25.95 -14.13 0.17
N LYS A 101 24.75 -14.65 -0.11
CA LYS A 101 24.48 -16.06 -0.40
C LYS A 101 24.87 -16.98 0.78
N SER A 102 25.14 -16.41 1.96
CA SER A 102 25.32 -17.13 3.22
C SER A 102 24.05 -17.90 3.59
N ASN A 103 22.89 -17.41 3.15
CA ASN A 103 21.63 -18.15 3.10
C ASN A 103 20.98 -17.97 1.70
N PRO A 104 20.50 -19.04 1.04
CA PRO A 104 19.52 -18.89 -0.02
C PRO A 104 18.30 -18.11 0.52
N GLY A 105 17.92 -17.00 -0.12
CA GLY A 105 16.75 -16.21 0.29
C GLY A 105 17.00 -15.09 1.32
N GLU A 106 18.16 -14.41 1.29
CA GLU A 106 18.41 -13.16 2.04
C GLU A 106 17.56 -11.95 1.57
N GLN A 107 16.76 -12.14 0.52
CA GLN A 107 15.78 -11.16 0.08
C GLN A 107 14.63 -11.00 1.10
N PRO A 108 13.91 -9.86 1.09
CA PRO A 108 12.72 -9.68 1.93
C PRO A 108 11.73 -10.85 1.82
N GLU A 109 11.15 -11.29 2.94
CA GLU A 109 10.18 -12.40 2.95
C GLU A 109 9.00 -12.14 1.99
N GLU A 110 8.53 -10.90 1.93
CA GLU A 110 7.45 -10.51 1.03
C GLU A 110 7.81 -10.70 -0.45
N SER A 111 9.10 -10.69 -0.83
CA SER A 111 9.53 -10.94 -2.21
C SER A 111 9.71 -12.42 -2.53
N LYS A 112 9.64 -13.33 -1.54
CA LYS A 112 9.73 -14.79 -1.75
C LYS A 112 8.44 -15.41 -2.30
N ARG A 113 7.40 -14.61 -2.55
CA ARG A 113 6.08 -15.14 -2.91
C ARG A 113 6.13 -15.81 -4.29
N THR A 114 5.75 -17.08 -4.30
CA THR A 114 5.59 -17.89 -5.50
C THR A 114 4.22 -17.71 -6.11
N CYS A 115 4.15 -17.69 -7.44
CA CYS A 115 2.88 -17.62 -8.16
C CYS A 115 2.25 -19.01 -8.20
N THR A 116 1.13 -19.20 -7.51
CA THR A 116 0.30 -20.42 -7.66
C THR A 116 -0.60 -20.40 -8.90
N ASN A 117 -0.74 -19.25 -9.58
CA ASN A 117 -1.77 -19.01 -10.59
C ASN A 117 -1.19 -19.01 -12.03
N PRO A 118 -1.78 -19.78 -12.99
CA PRO A 118 -1.29 -19.93 -14.36
C PRO A 118 -1.22 -18.67 -15.26
N PHE A 119 -1.75 -17.52 -14.83
CA PHE A 119 -1.77 -16.28 -15.61
C PHE A 119 -0.47 -15.46 -15.54
N CYS A 120 0.50 -15.82 -14.70
CA CYS A 120 1.82 -15.19 -14.72
C CYS A 120 2.59 -15.67 -15.96
N SER A 121 2.50 -14.91 -17.06
CA SER A 121 3.13 -15.25 -18.36
C SER A 121 4.64 -15.47 -18.26
N ASP A 122 5.30 -14.84 -17.28
CA ASP A 122 6.77 -14.73 -17.20
C ASP A 122 7.37 -15.43 -15.95
N CYS A 123 6.68 -16.43 -15.38
CA CYS A 123 7.27 -17.19 -14.28
C CYS A 123 8.27 -18.22 -14.84
N GLU A 124 9.57 -17.93 -14.74
CA GLU A 124 10.66 -18.79 -15.23
C GLU A 124 10.53 -20.24 -14.73
N ASP A 125 10.08 -20.43 -13.49
CA ASP A 125 9.75 -21.73 -12.88
C ASP A 125 8.80 -22.61 -13.74
N LYS A 126 7.80 -21.99 -14.36
CA LYS A 126 6.83 -22.70 -15.22
C LYS A 126 7.48 -23.13 -16.53
N CYS A 127 8.44 -22.36 -17.05
CA CYS A 127 9.15 -22.67 -18.29
C CYS A 127 10.13 -23.83 -18.09
N GLU A 128 10.88 -23.84 -16.98
CA GLU A 128 11.84 -24.92 -16.67
C GLU A 128 11.17 -26.26 -16.33
N HIS A 129 9.90 -26.26 -15.92
CA HIS A 129 9.12 -27.48 -15.65
C HIS A 129 8.15 -27.87 -16.77
N GLN A 130 8.29 -27.33 -17.98
CA GLN A 130 7.48 -27.77 -19.12
C GLN A 130 7.83 -29.22 -19.49
N ALA A 131 6.83 -29.99 -19.90
CA ALA A 131 6.98 -31.40 -20.27
C ALA A 131 7.74 -31.65 -21.60
N ASN A 132 8.59 -30.71 -22.02
CA ASN A 132 9.44 -30.86 -23.19
C ASN A 132 10.74 -31.58 -22.79
N ARG A 133 10.91 -32.81 -23.27
CA ARG A 133 12.05 -33.67 -22.95
C ARG A 133 13.42 -33.08 -23.31
N HIS A 134 13.52 -32.20 -24.31
CA HIS A 134 14.80 -31.60 -24.68
C HIS A 134 15.20 -30.48 -23.70
N ASP A 135 14.21 -29.69 -23.27
CA ASP A 135 14.35 -28.61 -22.30
C ASP A 135 14.62 -29.16 -20.88
N ASP A 136 13.89 -30.22 -20.49
CA ASP A 136 14.07 -30.97 -19.23
C ASP A 136 15.50 -31.54 -19.08
N LEU A 137 16.11 -32.02 -20.17
CA LEU A 137 17.48 -32.52 -20.16
C LEU A 137 18.54 -31.41 -20.09
N GLU A 138 18.26 -30.23 -20.65
CA GLU A 138 19.18 -29.07 -20.61
C GLU A 138 19.13 -28.36 -19.24
N HIS A 139 17.95 -28.31 -18.63
CA HIS A 139 17.70 -27.64 -17.37
C HIS A 139 17.84 -28.55 -16.14
N GLN A 140 18.01 -29.87 -16.30
CA GLN A 140 18.11 -30.85 -15.20
C GLN A 140 19.09 -30.46 -14.07
N LYS A 141 20.20 -29.80 -14.39
CA LYS A 141 21.20 -29.29 -13.43
C LYS A 141 20.67 -28.17 -12.52
N TYR A 142 19.55 -27.55 -12.86
CA TYR A 142 18.90 -26.47 -12.14
C TYR A 142 17.68 -26.93 -11.35
N HIS A 143 17.13 -28.13 -11.56
CA HIS A 143 15.91 -28.65 -10.90
C HIS A 143 15.98 -28.75 -9.35
N GLY A 144 17.15 -28.50 -8.75
CA GLY A 144 17.36 -28.42 -7.30
C GLY A 144 17.48 -26.99 -6.76
N HIS A 145 16.89 -25.99 -7.41
CA HIS A 145 16.86 -24.61 -6.92
C HIS A 145 15.69 -24.40 -5.92
N PRO A 146 15.81 -23.46 -4.97
CA PRO A 146 14.65 -22.92 -4.25
C PRO A 146 13.69 -22.22 -5.21
N ASP A 147 12.40 -22.13 -4.86
CA ASP A 147 11.39 -21.50 -5.71
C ASP A 147 11.81 -20.10 -6.21
N TYR A 148 11.54 -19.80 -7.48
CA TYR A 148 11.82 -18.48 -8.06
C TYR A 148 10.94 -17.40 -7.44
N TYR A 149 11.52 -16.20 -7.25
CA TYR A 149 10.75 -15.02 -6.87
C TYR A 149 9.96 -14.50 -8.08
N CYS A 150 8.76 -13.96 -7.84
CA CYS A 150 7.98 -13.37 -8.93
C CYS A 150 8.58 -12.01 -9.34
N PRO A 151 8.98 -11.81 -10.62
CA PRO A 151 9.54 -10.54 -11.06
C PRO A 151 8.50 -9.40 -11.08
N ARG A 152 7.20 -9.70 -11.03
CA ARG A 152 6.13 -8.69 -11.00
C ARG A 152 5.74 -8.26 -9.58
N LEU A 153 6.30 -8.88 -8.54
CA LEU A 153 6.14 -8.43 -7.17
C LEU A 153 7.37 -7.59 -6.77
N LYS A 154 7.14 -6.29 -6.52
CA LYS A 154 8.19 -5.33 -6.18
C LYS A 154 8.08 -4.94 -4.72
N VAL A 155 9.06 -5.33 -3.91
CA VAL A 155 9.26 -4.73 -2.58
C VAL A 155 10.09 -3.46 -2.78
N LEU A 156 9.45 -2.30 -2.74
CA LEU A 156 10.08 -1.00 -3.00
C LEU A 156 10.95 -0.55 -1.83
N LEU A 157 10.54 -0.88 -0.60
CA LEU A 157 11.31 -0.62 0.61
C LEU A 157 10.93 -1.65 1.68
N LYS A 158 11.93 -2.20 2.35
CA LYS A 158 11.77 -2.97 3.59
C LYS A 158 12.86 -2.51 4.56
N THR A 159 12.45 -2.08 5.74
CA THR A 159 13.38 -1.73 6.83
C THR A 159 13.66 -2.95 7.70
N GLU A 160 14.81 -2.98 8.38
CA GLU A 160 15.21 -4.08 9.29
C GLU A 160 14.11 -4.44 10.29
N THR A 161 13.44 -3.42 10.84
CA THR A 161 12.41 -3.62 11.88
C THR A 161 11.00 -3.87 11.34
N GLY A 162 10.78 -3.79 10.03
CA GLY A 162 9.60 -4.35 9.39
C GLY A 162 8.69 -3.41 8.61
N HIS A 163 8.93 -2.10 8.56
CA HIS A 163 8.17 -1.21 7.66
C HIS A 163 8.35 -1.64 6.21
N THR A 164 7.26 -1.76 5.45
CA THR A 164 7.24 -2.29 4.08
C THR A 164 6.45 -1.38 3.14
N ILE A 165 7.00 -1.07 1.98
CA ILE A 165 6.28 -0.54 0.82
C ILE A 165 6.43 -1.55 -0.32
N LEU A 166 5.32 -2.01 -0.87
CA LEU A 166 5.33 -2.98 -1.97
C LEU A 166 4.28 -2.69 -3.03
N ALA A 167 4.60 -3.04 -4.28
CA ALA A 167 3.73 -3.00 -5.43
C ALA A 167 3.65 -4.40 -6.04
N ASP A 168 2.44 -4.94 -6.16
CA ASP A 168 2.16 -6.16 -6.91
C ASP A 168 1.63 -5.75 -8.29
N ASP A 169 2.35 -6.12 -9.34
CA ASP A 169 2.03 -5.80 -10.74
C ASP A 169 1.65 -7.08 -11.51
N ARG A 170 1.24 -8.13 -10.80
CA ARG A 170 0.74 -9.36 -11.42
C ARG A 170 -0.66 -9.11 -11.98
N ASP A 171 -0.87 -9.55 -13.20
CA ASP A 171 -2.13 -9.38 -13.92
C ASP A 171 -3.30 -9.96 -13.11
N GLY A 172 -4.25 -9.10 -12.75
CA GLY A 172 -5.43 -9.46 -11.95
C GLY A 172 -5.22 -9.54 -10.44
N ASP A 173 -4.01 -9.26 -9.95
CA ASP A 173 -3.64 -9.23 -8.52
C ASP A 173 -3.09 -7.85 -8.10
N GLU A 174 -3.23 -6.82 -8.94
CA GLU A 174 -2.56 -5.54 -8.76
C GLU A 174 -2.94 -4.83 -7.47
N LEU A 175 -1.92 -4.44 -6.71
CA LEU A 175 -2.07 -3.68 -5.46
C LEU A 175 -0.83 -2.87 -5.12
N LEU A 176 -1.03 -1.77 -4.40
CA LEU A 176 0.03 -1.01 -3.73
C LEU A 176 -0.26 -1.01 -2.23
N ARG A 177 0.75 -1.31 -1.41
CA ARG A 177 0.59 -1.40 0.04
C ARG A 177 1.75 -0.77 0.80
N ILE A 178 1.39 -0.02 1.84
CA ILE A 178 2.29 0.53 2.85
C ILE A 178 1.93 -0.11 4.18
N ILE A 179 2.91 -0.67 4.87
CA ILE A 179 2.76 -1.41 6.14
C ILE A 179 3.77 -0.83 7.12
N ASP A 180 3.31 -0.45 8.31
CA ASP A 180 4.23 -0.10 9.39
C ASP A 180 4.70 -1.34 10.17
N ARG A 181 5.70 -1.18 11.03
CA ARG A 181 6.17 -2.26 11.90
C ARG A 181 5.08 -2.85 12.81
N ALA A 182 4.14 -2.03 13.27
CA ALA A 182 3.13 -2.45 14.24
C ALA A 182 1.95 -3.21 13.60
N GLY A 183 1.79 -3.11 12.27
CA GLY A 183 0.71 -3.72 11.50
C GLY A 183 -0.40 -2.76 11.04
N GLN A 184 -0.19 -1.44 11.11
CA GLN A 184 -1.03 -0.47 10.41
C GLN A 184 -0.80 -0.59 8.90
N ILE A 185 -1.87 -0.44 8.12
CA ILE A 185 -1.82 -0.70 6.67
C ILE A 185 -2.60 0.36 5.90
N MET A 186 -2.00 0.85 4.82
CA MET A 186 -2.69 1.48 3.71
C MET A 186 -2.60 0.59 2.48
N THR A 187 -3.74 0.24 1.89
CA THR A 187 -3.83 -0.61 0.68
C THR A 187 -4.64 0.10 -0.39
N MET A 188 -4.09 0.15 -1.59
CA MET A 188 -4.80 0.52 -2.82
C MET A 188 -4.88 -0.72 -3.71
N GLU A 189 -6.08 -1.05 -4.14
CA GLU A 189 -6.39 -2.26 -4.91
C GLU A 189 -7.27 -1.88 -6.10
N GLY A 190 -6.79 -2.19 -7.29
CA GLY A 190 -7.45 -1.89 -8.56
C GLY A 190 -7.06 -2.92 -9.59
N ARG A 191 -7.39 -4.18 -9.31
CA ARG A 191 -6.96 -5.34 -10.10
C ARG A 191 -7.42 -5.20 -11.54
N VAL A 192 -6.50 -5.16 -12.48
CA VAL A 192 -6.79 -5.01 -13.89
C VAL A 192 -7.03 -6.40 -14.48
N LYS A 193 -8.06 -6.55 -15.30
CA LYS A 193 -8.34 -7.84 -15.93
C LYS A 193 -7.11 -8.28 -16.76
N PRO A 194 -6.62 -9.52 -16.63
CA PRO A 194 -5.40 -9.95 -17.32
C PRO A 194 -5.42 -9.75 -18.85
N GLN A 195 -6.60 -9.91 -19.48
CA GLN A 195 -6.75 -9.72 -20.93
C GLN A 195 -6.44 -8.28 -21.37
N MET A 196 -6.59 -7.31 -20.47
CA MET A 196 -6.30 -5.91 -20.73
C MET A 196 -4.79 -5.63 -20.70
N GLN A 197 -4.01 -6.49 -20.03
CA GLN A 197 -2.56 -6.33 -19.84
C GLN A 197 -1.72 -7.15 -20.82
N ALA A 198 -2.36 -7.87 -21.77
CA ALA A 198 -1.67 -8.65 -22.78
C ALA A 198 -0.56 -7.80 -23.46
N ASP A 199 0.65 -8.35 -23.53
CA ASP A 199 1.85 -7.72 -24.10
C ASP A 199 2.26 -6.38 -23.48
N ASN A 200 1.85 -6.09 -22.24
CA ASN A 200 1.98 -4.76 -21.62
C ASN A 200 1.34 -3.63 -22.47
N ALA A 201 0.30 -3.93 -23.23
CA ALA A 201 -0.34 -2.97 -24.13
C ALA A 201 -0.99 -1.78 -23.39
N LEU A 202 -1.27 -1.91 -22.09
CA LEU A 202 -1.86 -0.87 -21.23
C LEU A 202 -0.86 -0.24 -20.25
N ARG A 203 0.38 0.03 -20.68
CA ARG A 203 1.27 0.92 -19.92
C ARG A 203 0.58 2.26 -19.69
N ARG A 204 0.28 2.56 -18.43
CA ARG A 204 -0.33 3.84 -18.05
C ARG A 204 0.78 4.88 -17.89
N GLY A 205 0.63 6.00 -18.59
CA GLY A 205 1.31 7.24 -18.24
C GLY A 205 0.67 7.86 -16.98
N VAL A 206 0.78 9.18 -16.84
CA VAL A 206 0.20 9.93 -15.72
C VAL A 206 -1.29 10.16 -15.94
N LYS A 207 -2.10 9.12 -15.74
CA LYS A 207 -3.57 9.14 -15.78
C LYS A 207 -4.13 9.15 -14.36
N ASP A 208 -5.15 9.94 -14.09
CA ASP A 208 -5.69 10.17 -12.76
C ASP A 208 -7.23 10.28 -12.74
N ALA A 209 -7.82 10.03 -11.56
CA ALA A 209 -9.27 10.03 -11.42
C ALA A 209 -9.90 11.43 -11.44
N GLU A 210 -9.12 12.48 -11.20
CA GLU A 210 -9.61 13.87 -11.18
C GLU A 210 -9.86 14.38 -12.61
N LYS A 211 -9.03 13.96 -13.58
CA LYS A 211 -9.20 14.26 -15.00
C LYS A 211 -10.20 13.34 -15.72
N GLY A 212 -10.63 12.26 -15.08
CA GLY A 212 -11.58 11.31 -15.68
C GLY A 212 -10.95 10.34 -16.67
N ASP A 213 -9.62 10.21 -16.72
CA ASP A 213 -8.89 9.32 -17.64
C ASP A 213 -8.38 8.03 -16.98
N GLN A 214 -8.85 7.73 -15.77
CA GLN A 214 -8.66 6.45 -15.10
C GLN A 214 -9.22 5.26 -15.91
N LEU A 215 -8.85 4.04 -15.52
CA LEU A 215 -9.41 2.83 -16.12
C LEU A 215 -10.92 2.74 -15.88
N ASP A 216 -11.64 2.28 -16.89
CA ASP A 216 -13.07 2.03 -16.79
C ASP A 216 -13.31 0.82 -15.88
N ILE A 217 -14.03 1.06 -14.78
CA ILE A 217 -14.21 0.05 -13.75
C ILE A 217 -15.02 -1.15 -14.25
N ALA A 218 -16.00 -0.95 -15.12
CA ALA A 218 -16.89 -2.00 -15.60
C ALA A 218 -16.17 -2.98 -16.54
N SER A 219 -15.44 -2.42 -17.51
CA SER A 219 -14.82 -3.17 -18.59
C SER A 219 -13.41 -3.64 -18.25
N GLN A 220 -12.63 -2.89 -17.47
CA GLN A 220 -11.19 -3.15 -17.31
C GLN A 220 -10.79 -3.69 -15.94
N ILE A 221 -11.59 -3.50 -14.89
CA ILE A 221 -11.25 -3.92 -13.53
C ILE A 221 -11.89 -5.27 -13.18
N VAL A 222 -11.12 -6.15 -12.53
CA VAL A 222 -11.57 -7.49 -12.10
C VAL A 222 -12.77 -7.34 -11.17
N GLY A 223 -13.87 -8.01 -11.51
CA GLY A 223 -15.11 -7.97 -10.73
C GLY A 223 -15.78 -6.59 -10.65
N ALA A 224 -15.35 -5.62 -11.47
CA ALA A 224 -15.79 -4.23 -11.41
C ALA A 224 -15.69 -3.63 -10.00
N LYS A 225 -14.63 -4.01 -9.26
CA LYS A 225 -14.39 -3.60 -7.88
C LYS A 225 -12.98 -3.05 -7.70
N ALA A 226 -12.90 -1.83 -7.21
CA ALA A 226 -11.66 -1.23 -6.73
C ALA A 226 -11.84 -0.73 -5.29
N ARG A 227 -10.74 -0.62 -4.55
CA ARG A 227 -10.77 -0.22 -3.14
C ARG A 227 -9.51 0.52 -2.72
N ILE A 228 -9.70 1.57 -1.92
CA ILE A 228 -8.65 2.17 -1.11
C ILE A 228 -9.02 1.97 0.36
N GLN A 229 -8.11 1.43 1.15
CA GLN A 229 -8.35 1.10 2.55
C GLN A 229 -7.19 1.54 3.43
N MET A 230 -7.51 2.26 4.50
CA MET A 230 -6.62 2.52 5.63
C MET A 230 -7.10 1.73 6.83
N THR A 231 -6.18 1.11 7.57
CA THR A 231 -6.50 0.31 8.75
C THR A 231 -5.46 0.52 9.83
N ASP A 232 -5.93 0.98 10.98
CA ASP A 232 -5.13 1.13 12.21
C ASP A 232 -5.01 -0.20 12.98
N LEU A 233 -4.08 -0.26 13.94
CA LEU A 233 -3.84 -1.36 14.88
C LEU A 233 -5.11 -1.80 15.60
N CYS A 234 -5.92 -0.85 16.02
CA CYS A 234 -7.16 -1.10 16.73
C CYS A 234 -8.36 -1.20 15.78
N ARG A 235 -8.16 -1.57 14.50
CA ARG A 235 -9.21 -1.80 13.50
C ARG A 235 -10.12 -0.60 13.25
N GLN A 236 -9.59 0.60 13.44
CA GLN A 236 -10.20 1.79 12.85
C GLN A 236 -9.97 1.74 11.35
N GLN A 237 -11.02 1.96 10.56
CA GLN A 237 -10.96 1.81 9.11
C GLN A 237 -11.58 2.99 8.39
N ILE A 238 -10.92 3.41 7.32
CA ILE A 238 -11.50 4.23 6.27
C ILE A 238 -11.42 3.40 4.99
N ILE A 239 -12.56 3.18 4.35
CA ILE A 239 -12.66 2.37 3.13
C ILE A 239 -13.41 3.16 2.08
N LEU A 240 -12.76 3.36 0.93
CA LEU A 240 -13.37 3.87 -0.29
C LEU A 240 -13.55 2.67 -1.21
N GLU A 241 -14.78 2.25 -1.45
CA GLU A 241 -15.11 1.19 -2.39
C GLU A 241 -15.70 1.81 -3.65
N ALA A 242 -15.04 1.59 -4.79
CA ALA A 242 -15.53 2.00 -6.10
C ALA A 242 -16.02 0.76 -6.84
N TRP A 243 -17.26 0.83 -7.30
CA TRP A 243 -17.97 -0.18 -8.09
C TRP A 243 -18.89 0.60 -9.02
N GLN A 244 -19.14 0.13 -10.24
CA GLN A 244 -20.11 0.80 -11.12
C GLN A 244 -21.49 0.87 -10.44
N ASP A 245 -21.99 2.10 -10.23
CA ASP A 245 -23.28 2.40 -9.61
C ASP A 245 -23.45 1.85 -8.18
N LYS A 246 -22.35 1.58 -7.46
CA LYS A 246 -22.34 0.95 -6.11
C LYS A 246 -21.26 1.53 -5.19
N GLU A 247 -20.90 2.79 -5.37
CA GLU A 247 -19.80 3.43 -4.67
C GLU A 247 -20.16 3.70 -3.20
N LYS A 248 -19.19 3.45 -2.32
CA LYS A 248 -19.37 3.57 -0.87
C LYS A 248 -18.14 4.14 -0.19
N VAL A 249 -18.40 4.99 0.79
CA VAL A 249 -17.41 5.46 1.76
C VAL A 249 -17.79 4.95 3.13
N HIS A 250 -16.87 4.23 3.76
CA HIS A 250 -17.03 3.69 5.11
C HIS A 250 -16.03 4.36 6.04
N ILE A 251 -16.51 4.91 7.14
CA ILE A 251 -15.69 5.27 8.30
C ILE A 251 -16.15 4.38 9.43
N LEU A 252 -15.29 3.47 9.88
CA LEU A 252 -15.62 2.46 10.88
C LEU A 252 -14.68 2.58 12.07
N SER A 253 -15.28 2.74 13.24
CA SER A 253 -14.61 2.51 14.50
C SER A 253 -15.06 1.17 15.06
N CYS A 254 -14.11 0.31 15.43
CA CYS A 254 -14.40 -1.03 15.90
C CYS A 254 -13.34 -1.45 16.93
N ASP A 255 -13.72 -2.14 17.99
CA ASP A 255 -12.75 -2.75 18.88
C ASP A 255 -12.11 -4.01 18.26
N LYS A 256 -11.02 -4.49 18.85
CA LYS A 256 -10.33 -5.68 18.35
C LYS A 256 -11.25 -6.91 18.28
N SER A 257 -12.22 -7.02 19.19
CA SER A 257 -13.17 -8.15 19.27
C SER A 257 -14.33 -8.05 18.28
N ARG A 258 -14.57 -6.90 17.67
CA ARG A 258 -15.78 -6.55 16.90
C ARG A 258 -17.06 -6.51 17.72
N GLY A 259 -16.96 -6.53 19.04
CA GLY A 259 -18.10 -6.41 19.96
C GLY A 259 -18.57 -4.97 20.17
N ARG A 260 -17.75 -3.97 19.82
CA ARG A 260 -18.08 -2.54 19.92
C ARG A 260 -17.74 -1.84 18.63
N TRP A 261 -18.75 -1.34 17.92
CA TRP A 261 -18.55 -0.63 16.66
C TRP A 261 -19.43 0.60 16.51
N GLN A 262 -18.96 1.54 15.70
CA GLN A 262 -19.67 2.72 15.23
C GLN A 262 -19.29 2.95 13.77
N LYS A 263 -20.22 3.44 12.95
CA LYS A 263 -20.00 3.52 11.51
C LYS A 263 -20.64 4.76 10.92
N ILE A 264 -19.98 5.35 9.94
CA ILE A 264 -20.57 6.26 8.97
C ILE A 264 -20.48 5.57 7.61
N LEU A 265 -21.60 5.53 6.89
CA LEU A 265 -21.70 5.09 5.50
C LEU A 265 -22.21 6.24 4.66
N ILE A 266 -21.51 6.53 3.57
CA ILE A 266 -22.05 7.29 2.45
C ILE A 266 -22.19 6.28 1.32
N ASP A 267 -23.42 6.05 0.86
CA ASP A 267 -23.76 5.08 -0.17
C ASP A 267 -24.38 5.85 -1.34
N THR A 268 -23.71 5.84 -2.49
CA THR A 268 -24.22 6.42 -3.74
C THR A 268 -24.64 5.32 -4.71
N THR A 269 -24.90 4.11 -4.21
CA THR A 269 -25.45 3.02 -5.01
C THR A 269 -26.76 3.48 -5.66
N LYS A 270 -26.85 3.31 -6.98
CA LYS A 270 -28.04 3.67 -7.76
C LYS A 270 -29.29 3.01 -7.19
N GLY A 271 -30.27 3.81 -6.80
CA GLY A 271 -31.54 3.38 -6.18
C GLY A 271 -31.43 2.96 -4.71
N LYS A 272 -30.35 3.31 -4.02
CA LYS A 272 -30.12 3.08 -2.58
C LYS A 272 -29.32 4.22 -1.94
N GLU A 273 -29.43 5.42 -2.51
CA GLU A 273 -28.62 6.59 -2.16
C GLU A 273 -28.91 7.03 -0.73
N LYS A 274 -27.92 6.92 0.16
CA LYS A 274 -28.11 7.28 1.57
C LYS A 274 -26.83 7.64 2.30
N ILE A 275 -26.99 8.45 3.34
CA ILE A 275 -25.98 8.68 4.37
C ILE A 275 -26.52 8.10 5.68
N HIS A 276 -25.76 7.20 6.29
CA HIS A 276 -26.18 6.51 7.52
C HIS A 276 -25.07 6.56 8.56
N ILE A 277 -25.38 7.13 9.71
CA ILE A 277 -24.51 7.18 10.88
C ILE A 277 -25.11 6.27 11.95
N TRP A 278 -24.35 5.27 12.38
CA TRP A 278 -24.70 4.39 13.49
C TRP A 278 -23.88 4.77 14.71
N GLY A 279 -24.58 4.98 15.83
CA GLY A 279 -23.98 5.01 17.15
C GLY A 279 -23.51 3.62 17.59
N LEU A 280 -23.20 3.47 18.88
CA LEU A 280 -22.61 2.25 19.41
C LEU A 280 -23.48 1.03 19.11
N ASN A 281 -22.91 0.05 18.40
CA ASN A 281 -23.56 -1.19 17.99
C ASN A 281 -24.89 -1.00 17.25
N GLY A 282 -25.08 0.15 16.61
CA GLY A 282 -26.31 0.48 15.90
C GLY A 282 -27.52 0.71 16.80
N THR A 283 -27.35 0.97 18.11
CA THR A 283 -28.49 1.21 19.01
C THR A 283 -29.21 2.53 18.75
N GLN A 284 -28.58 3.45 18.04
CA GLN A 284 -29.08 4.77 17.68
C GLN A 284 -28.50 5.15 16.32
N GLU A 285 -29.21 5.96 15.55
CA GLU A 285 -28.83 6.26 14.17
C GLU A 285 -29.33 7.62 13.66
N ILE A 286 -28.62 8.12 12.66
CA ILE A 286 -29.04 9.22 11.79
C ILE A 286 -29.03 8.69 10.37
N LEU A 287 -30.15 8.84 9.66
CA LEU A 287 -30.32 8.40 8.29
C LEU A 287 -30.79 9.57 7.43
N VAL A 288 -30.09 9.80 6.33
CA VAL A 288 -30.57 10.59 5.19
C VAL A 288 -30.73 9.61 4.04
N ASP A 289 -31.95 9.34 3.65
CA ASP A 289 -32.30 8.45 2.54
C ASP A 289 -32.78 9.31 1.37
N SER A 290 -32.05 9.24 0.27
CA SER A 290 -32.36 9.93 -0.99
C SER A 290 -32.85 8.94 -2.06
N THR A 291 -33.17 7.70 -1.67
CA THR A 291 -33.70 6.70 -2.58
C THR A 291 -35.04 7.16 -3.14
N ALA A 292 -35.18 7.12 -4.46
CA ALA A 292 -36.41 7.53 -5.15
C ALA A 292 -37.66 6.82 -4.60
N GLY A 293 -38.64 7.59 -4.13
CA GLY A 293 -39.90 7.09 -3.55
C GLY A 293 -39.80 6.64 -2.07
N ALA A 294 -38.65 6.84 -1.43
CA ALA A 294 -38.42 6.55 -0.02
C ALA A 294 -37.65 7.68 0.69
N GLU A 295 -37.68 8.89 0.12
CA GLU A 295 -36.90 10.05 0.55
C GLU A 295 -37.28 10.48 1.98
N LYS A 296 -36.31 10.42 2.89
CA LYS A 296 -36.52 10.81 4.29
C LYS A 296 -35.24 11.17 5.02
N ILE A 297 -35.39 11.96 6.07
CA ILE A 297 -34.37 12.19 7.10
C ILE A 297 -34.92 11.67 8.41
N GLN A 298 -34.18 10.80 9.09
CA GLN A 298 -34.61 10.11 10.30
C GLN A 298 -33.52 10.14 11.37
N LEU A 299 -33.92 10.45 12.60
CA LEU A 299 -33.14 10.34 13.82
C LEU A 299 -33.80 9.30 14.72
N THR A 300 -33.04 8.30 15.17
CA THR A 300 -33.51 7.29 16.12
C THR A 300 -32.58 7.26 17.32
N ASP A 301 -33.10 7.45 18.54
CA ASP A 301 -32.30 7.33 19.76
C ASP A 301 -32.27 5.88 20.28
N LYS A 302 -31.47 5.64 21.33
CA LYS A 302 -31.37 4.31 21.97
C LYS A 302 -32.66 3.84 22.63
N ALA A 303 -33.52 4.76 23.04
CA ALA A 303 -34.78 4.45 23.70
C ALA A 303 -35.94 4.19 22.71
N GLY A 304 -35.70 4.32 21.41
CA GLY A 304 -36.70 4.15 20.35
C GLY A 304 -37.50 5.42 20.04
N GLN A 305 -37.08 6.59 20.54
CA GLN A 305 -37.60 7.88 20.11
C GLN A 305 -37.18 8.15 18.67
N ILE A 306 -38.10 8.70 17.87
CA ILE A 306 -37.91 8.88 16.44
C ILE A 306 -38.33 10.28 16.03
N VAL A 307 -37.48 10.97 15.28
CA VAL A 307 -37.82 12.19 14.53
C VAL A 307 -37.63 11.92 13.05
N VAL A 308 -38.66 12.15 12.24
CA VAL A 308 -38.68 11.87 10.79
C VAL A 308 -39.20 13.08 10.04
N MET A 309 -38.49 13.45 8.98
CA MET A 309 -38.99 14.25 7.88
C MET A 309 -39.07 13.33 6.66
N ASP A 310 -40.26 13.07 6.15
CA ASP A 310 -40.52 12.15 5.05
C ASP A 310 -41.15 12.95 3.91
N ALA A 311 -40.51 12.93 2.74
CA ALA A 311 -40.94 13.67 1.55
C ALA A 311 -41.39 12.72 0.44
N ALA A 312 -41.50 11.42 0.71
CA ALA A 312 -41.95 10.44 -0.27
C ALA A 312 -43.42 10.69 -0.63
N GLY A 313 -43.73 10.59 -1.93
CA GLY A 313 -45.06 10.83 -2.48
C GLY A 313 -46.18 10.06 -1.75
N GLY A 314 -47.17 10.78 -1.24
CA GLY A 314 -48.32 10.22 -0.50
C GLY A 314 -48.03 9.82 0.95
N LYS A 315 -46.87 10.20 1.50
CA LYS A 315 -46.46 9.98 2.90
C LYS A 315 -45.84 11.22 3.56
N GLU A 316 -45.96 12.37 2.91
CA GLU A 316 -45.32 13.62 3.24
C GLU A 316 -45.66 14.02 4.68
N LYS A 317 -44.66 14.06 5.55
CA LYS A 317 -44.87 14.39 6.96
C LYS A 317 -43.60 14.83 7.68
N ILE A 318 -43.79 15.59 8.76
CA ILE A 318 -42.78 15.80 9.80
C ILE A 318 -43.33 15.22 11.09
N LYS A 319 -42.67 14.20 11.66
CA LYS A 319 -43.15 13.44 12.81
C LYS A 319 -42.09 13.28 13.88
N ALA A 320 -42.41 13.65 15.11
CA ALA A 320 -41.66 13.24 16.30
C ALA A 320 -42.49 12.25 17.13
N THR A 321 -41.88 11.16 17.58
CA THR A 321 -42.48 10.15 18.46
C THR A 321 -41.58 9.95 19.67
N ASP A 322 -42.09 10.16 20.87
CA ASP A 322 -41.35 9.88 22.11
C ASP A 322 -41.38 8.39 22.46
N LYS A 323 -40.68 8.01 23.53
CA LYS A 323 -40.60 6.63 24.01
C LYS A 323 -41.97 6.10 24.47
N ALA A 324 -42.83 6.97 24.97
CA ALA A 324 -44.12 6.61 25.51
C ALA A 324 -45.20 6.47 24.42
N GLY A 325 -44.93 6.95 23.21
CA GLY A 325 -45.86 6.95 22.07
C GLY A 325 -46.61 8.26 21.86
N SER A 326 -46.23 9.35 22.55
CA SER A 326 -46.69 10.70 22.22
C SER A 326 -46.17 11.08 20.84
N VAL A 327 -47.00 11.75 20.04
CA VAL A 327 -46.73 12.12 18.66
C VAL A 327 -46.96 13.61 18.46
N LEU A 328 -46.01 14.27 17.81
CA LEU A 328 -46.18 15.56 17.14
C LEU A 328 -46.01 15.32 15.63
N LEU A 329 -47.05 15.59 14.86
CA LEU A 329 -47.12 15.27 13.43
C LEU A 329 -47.65 16.48 12.65
N MET A 330 -46.90 16.91 11.64
CA MET A 330 -47.40 17.75 10.55
C MET A 330 -47.60 16.84 9.34
N ASP A 331 -48.85 16.67 8.91
CA ASP A 331 -49.25 15.77 7.81
C ASP A 331 -49.46 16.59 6.54
N GLY A 332 -48.57 16.42 5.57
CA GLY A 332 -48.64 17.10 4.27
C GLY A 332 -49.69 16.51 3.33
N VAL A 333 -50.12 15.26 3.55
CA VAL A 333 -51.14 14.58 2.72
C VAL A 333 -52.53 15.06 3.10
N MET A 334 -52.81 15.07 4.41
CA MET A 334 -54.11 15.49 4.95
C MET A 334 -54.19 17.01 5.18
N GLY A 335 -53.05 17.70 5.19
CA GLY A 335 -52.97 19.15 5.43
C GLY A 335 -53.27 19.54 6.88
N ASN A 336 -52.98 18.68 7.86
CA ASN A 336 -53.29 18.92 9.27
C ASN A 336 -52.07 18.81 10.19
N ILE A 337 -52.21 19.29 11.42
CA ILE A 337 -51.21 19.15 12.49
C ILE A 337 -51.86 18.40 13.65
N ILE A 338 -51.22 17.32 14.09
CA ILE A 338 -51.70 16.43 15.15
C ILE A 338 -50.70 16.48 16.31
N ILE A 339 -51.21 16.80 17.50
CA ILE A 339 -50.48 16.68 18.76
C ILE A 339 -51.24 15.69 19.63
N ARG A 340 -50.62 14.54 19.92
CA ARG A 340 -51.20 13.49 20.76
C ARG A 340 -50.21 13.13 21.85
N SER A 341 -50.58 13.27 23.12
CA SER A 341 -49.79 12.78 24.24
C SER A 341 -50.45 11.55 24.84
N VAL A 342 -49.64 10.66 25.44
CA VAL A 342 -50.16 9.63 26.36
C VAL A 342 -50.66 10.21 27.68
N ASN A 343 -50.28 11.45 27.98
CA ASN A 343 -50.70 12.21 29.16
C ASN A 343 -51.43 13.50 28.72
N LYS A 344 -51.37 14.54 29.56
CA LYS A 344 -51.96 15.85 29.28
C LYS A 344 -51.13 16.63 28.25
N VAL A 345 -51.78 17.12 27.21
CA VAL A 345 -51.22 18.15 26.32
C VAL A 345 -51.50 19.52 26.93
N LEU A 346 -50.47 20.36 27.07
CA LEU A 346 -50.58 21.75 27.49
C LEU A 346 -50.19 22.64 26.32
N ILE A 347 -51.12 23.47 25.85
CA ILE A 347 -50.87 24.51 24.83
C ILE A 347 -51.09 25.84 25.55
N ASN A 348 -50.01 26.54 25.88
CA ASN A 348 -50.11 27.87 26.46
C ASN A 348 -50.35 28.89 25.34
N PRO A 349 -51.28 29.87 25.52
CA PRO A 349 -51.56 30.92 24.55
C PRO A 349 -50.35 31.80 24.22
#